data_AF-A0A3D1A9U4-F1
#
_entry.id   AF-A0A3D1A9U4-F1
#
_cell.length_a   1.000
_cell.length_b   1.000
_cell.length_c   1.000
_cell.angle_alpha   90.00
_cell.angle_beta   90.00
_cell.angle_gamma   90.00
#
_symmetry.space_group_name_H-M   'P 1'
#
loop_
_entity.id
_entity.type
_entity.pdbx_description
1 polymer ?
#
loop_
_entity_poly.entity_id
_entity_poly.type
_entity_poly.pdbx_seq_one_letter_code
_entity_poly.pdbx_strand_id
1 'polypeptide(L)'
;MKTTTLIIVLSLTSAGLLQAGSMEDLRKSSENINIDTVTPRKASAAAKSKAKPAITTSSLTQKDTTTQTQVQQPVPVLLQIIVNFLKLLFSPNGDIEIANPSTEIPQMDDMLADDTEEETYVEGQTYDPVDPSELPQEPFKPQPQQTVFQPQPQQPAAQPQQQTAQPQQPFQQGQPRADAGGASVPQDLKQKAMDYFNSNPGRIKNRRYIGIVDFSAHSSKDRFWIIDLQTGAEHAIHVAHGTGSDPDGDGYASRFSNVPNSKASSLGFYVTGDLYTGKHGKSMRLHGLSSTNSNALSRAVVLHDSNYVSEGNVRAGRSFGCLAVANSEIANALASLRGGALIYAGLSNSEF
;
A
#
# COMPACT_ATOMS: atom_id res chain seq x y z
N MET A 1 6.32 9.69 46.34
CA MET A 1 7.42 9.89 45.38
C MET A 1 8.48 8.83 45.61
N LYS A 2 8.74 7.98 44.61
CA LYS A 2 10.03 7.32 44.33
C LYS A 2 9.92 6.77 42.90
N THR A 3 10.45 7.54 41.97
CA THR A 3 10.59 7.24 40.54
C THR A 3 11.89 6.48 40.34
N THR A 4 11.82 5.32 39.70
CA THR A 4 12.98 4.55 39.23
C THR A 4 13.19 4.89 37.76
N THR A 5 14.28 5.58 37.44
CA THR A 5 14.74 5.81 36.06
C THR A 5 15.84 4.81 35.76
N LEU A 6 15.60 3.94 34.78
CA LEU A 6 16.58 3.03 34.20
C LEU A 6 17.33 3.76 33.08
N ILE A 7 18.62 4.03 33.28
CA ILE A 7 19.52 4.53 32.24
C ILE A 7 20.22 3.32 31.62
N ILE A 8 19.99 3.08 30.33
CA ILE A 8 20.79 2.13 29.54
C ILE A 8 21.80 2.96 28.74
N VAL A 9 23.08 2.82 29.09
CA VAL A 9 24.21 3.39 28.34
C VAL A 9 24.58 2.40 27.24
N LEU A 10 24.49 2.85 25.98
CA LEU A 10 24.87 2.09 24.80
C LEU A 10 26.32 2.40 24.43
N SER A 11 27.22 1.42 24.55
CA SER A 11 28.60 1.54 24.12
C SER A 11 28.73 1.20 22.63
N LEU A 12 28.88 2.22 21.76
CA LEU A 12 29.32 2.06 20.38
C LEU A 12 30.83 2.34 20.29
N THR A 13 31.61 1.32 19.95
CA THR A 13 33.01 1.47 19.55
C THR A 13 33.15 1.25 18.05
N SER A 14 33.10 2.35 17.30
CA SER A 14 33.87 2.54 16.07
C SER A 14 34.01 4.05 15.86
N ALA A 15 35.27 4.49 15.84
CA ALA A 15 35.69 5.88 15.95
C ALA A 15 35.19 6.72 14.77
N GLY A 16 34.36 7.72 15.07
CA GLY A 16 33.84 8.68 14.08
C GLY A 16 32.66 9.52 14.59
N LEU A 17 31.96 9.06 15.63
CA LEU A 17 30.72 9.71 16.08
C LEU A 17 30.84 10.65 17.30
N LEU A 18 32.05 10.91 17.81
CA LEU A 18 32.26 11.71 19.04
C LEU A 18 32.76 13.13 18.80
N GLN A 19 32.69 13.65 17.57
CA GLN A 19 33.14 15.00 17.23
C GLN A 19 32.28 15.67 16.15
N ALA A 20 30.95 15.60 16.27
CA ALA A 20 30.04 16.40 15.45
C ALA A 20 29.40 17.49 16.32
N GLY A 21 29.82 18.74 16.14
CA GLY A 21 29.27 19.90 16.86
C GLY A 21 28.04 20.52 16.18
N SER A 22 27.60 19.94 15.06
CA SER A 22 26.55 20.47 14.20
C SER A 22 25.80 19.34 13.48
N MET A 23 24.50 19.53 13.24
CA MET A 23 23.64 18.62 12.48
C MET A 23 24.13 18.35 11.05
N GLU A 24 24.91 19.27 10.48
CA GLU A 24 25.47 19.13 9.13
C GLU A 24 26.64 18.13 9.07
N ASP A 25 27.33 17.91 10.18
CA ASP A 25 28.44 16.96 10.27
C ASP A 25 27.94 15.51 10.35
N LEU A 26 26.77 15.30 11.00
CA LEU A 26 26.08 14.01 11.01
C LEU A 26 25.51 13.66 9.63
N ARG A 27 25.04 14.66 8.86
CA ARG A 27 24.54 14.50 7.49
C ARG A 27 25.63 13.92 6.58
N LYS A 28 26.84 14.50 6.61
CA LYS A 28 28.00 14.02 5.83
C LYS A 28 28.48 12.62 6.24
N SER A 29 28.31 12.24 7.51
CA SER A 29 28.65 10.89 7.98
C SER A 29 27.70 9.81 7.44
N SER A 30 26.45 10.16 7.13
CA SER A 30 25.44 9.21 6.64
C SER A 30 25.56 8.92 5.13
N GLU A 31 26.15 9.84 4.36
CA GLU A 31 26.34 9.70 2.91
C GLU A 31 27.38 8.63 2.51
N ASN A 32 28.17 8.08 3.45
CA ASN A 32 29.23 7.09 3.20
C ASN A 32 28.89 5.65 3.64
N ILE A 33 27.64 5.35 3.99
CA ILE A 33 27.22 3.99 4.34
C ILE A 33 26.86 3.24 3.06
N ASN A 34 27.83 2.55 2.46
CA ASN A 34 27.57 1.62 1.37
C ASN A 34 27.14 0.25 1.94
N ILE A 35 25.95 -0.22 1.60
CA ILE A 35 25.49 -1.58 1.94
C ILE A 35 25.58 -2.43 0.67
N ASP A 36 26.65 -3.22 0.56
CA ASP A 36 26.80 -4.21 -0.51
C ASP A 36 25.83 -5.37 -0.30
N THR A 37 24.78 -5.43 -1.12
CA THR A 37 23.89 -6.60 -1.20
C THR A 37 24.39 -7.56 -2.28
N VAL A 38 25.27 -8.50 -1.92
CA VAL A 38 25.73 -9.54 -2.85
C VAL A 38 24.68 -10.65 -2.97
N THR A 39 24.19 -10.88 -4.19
CA THR A 39 23.32 -12.00 -4.57
C THR A 39 24.12 -13.33 -4.63
N PRO A 40 23.63 -14.47 -4.11
CA PRO A 40 24.38 -15.72 -4.18
C PRO A 40 24.29 -16.36 -5.58
N ARG A 41 25.45 -16.56 -6.21
CA ARG A 41 25.63 -17.34 -7.45
C ARG A 41 25.54 -18.84 -7.13
N LYS A 42 24.65 -19.57 -7.82
CA LYS A 42 24.54 -21.05 -7.74
C LYS A 42 25.88 -21.73 -8.10
N ALA A 43 26.39 -22.57 -7.20
CA ALA A 43 27.53 -23.44 -7.46
C ALA A 43 27.08 -24.73 -8.17
N SER A 44 27.67 -24.99 -9.33
CA SER A 44 27.54 -26.22 -10.12
C SER A 44 28.48 -27.30 -9.56
N ALA A 45 27.98 -28.53 -9.46
CA ALA A 45 28.72 -29.71 -9.04
C ALA A 45 29.57 -30.29 -10.18
N ALA A 46 30.87 -30.49 -9.94
CA ALA A 46 31.66 -31.53 -10.57
C ALA A 46 32.98 -31.76 -9.81
N ALA A 47 33.12 -32.94 -9.18
CA ALA A 47 34.39 -33.45 -8.68
C ALA A 47 34.72 -34.74 -9.43
N LYS A 48 35.89 -34.80 -10.08
CA LYS A 48 36.62 -36.03 -10.37
C LYS A 48 38.08 -35.85 -9.92
N SER A 49 38.52 -36.85 -9.20
CA SER A 49 39.77 -36.96 -8.46
C SER A 49 40.99 -37.21 -9.35
N LYS A 50 42.16 -36.79 -8.86
CA LYS A 50 43.43 -37.56 -8.92
C LYS A 50 44.46 -36.92 -7.98
N ALA A 51 45.11 -37.75 -7.18
CA ALA A 51 46.14 -37.40 -6.21
C ALA A 51 47.48 -38.06 -6.58
N LYS A 52 48.61 -37.36 -6.34
CA LYS A 52 49.89 -37.88 -5.79
C LYS A 52 50.94 -36.74 -5.62
N PRO A 53 52.02 -36.93 -4.80
CA PRO A 53 52.57 -35.90 -3.90
C PRO A 53 54.07 -35.58 -4.10
N ALA A 54 54.58 -34.51 -3.44
CA ALA A 54 55.96 -34.34 -2.93
C ALA A 54 56.09 -33.01 -2.14
N ILE A 55 56.28 -33.00 -0.80
CA ILE A 55 57.50 -32.74 0.01
C ILE A 55 58.37 -31.51 -0.40
N THR A 56 58.42 -30.46 0.44
CA THR A 56 59.57 -30.00 1.30
C THR A 56 59.64 -28.47 1.53
N THR A 57 59.91 -28.09 2.79
CA THR A 57 60.58 -26.88 3.35
C THR A 57 59.90 -25.50 3.43
N SER A 58 59.50 -25.18 4.67
CA SER A 58 59.98 -24.07 5.52
C SER A 58 60.00 -22.62 5.00
N SER A 59 59.14 -21.76 5.54
CA SER A 59 59.55 -20.49 6.18
C SER A 59 58.40 -19.86 6.99
N LEU A 60 58.79 -19.12 8.03
CA LEU A 60 58.00 -18.64 9.16
C LEU A 60 56.84 -17.72 8.75
N THR A 61 55.77 -17.67 9.56
CA THR A 61 55.47 -16.56 10.51
C THR A 61 54.11 -16.81 11.16
N GLN A 62 54.04 -16.54 12.47
CA GLN A 62 52.86 -16.65 13.33
C GLN A 62 51.61 -16.02 12.71
N LYS A 63 50.47 -16.70 12.82
CA LYS A 63 49.16 -16.06 12.71
C LYS A 63 48.20 -16.70 13.70
N ASP A 64 47.80 -15.90 14.68
CA ASP A 64 46.83 -16.24 15.69
C ASP A 64 45.54 -16.76 15.05
N THR A 65 45.11 -17.91 15.56
CA THR A 65 43.80 -18.50 15.27
C THR A 65 42.74 -17.68 16.00
N THR A 66 41.86 -17.02 15.25
CA THR A 66 40.53 -16.66 15.77
C THR A 66 39.50 -17.02 14.71
N THR A 67 38.99 -18.24 14.82
CA THR A 67 37.78 -18.67 14.14
C THR A 67 36.61 -17.89 14.75
N GLN A 68 36.18 -16.80 14.11
CA GLN A 68 34.88 -16.21 14.42
C GLN A 68 33.82 -16.95 13.61
N THR A 69 33.14 -17.87 14.29
CA THR A 69 31.82 -18.35 13.90
C THR A 69 30.87 -17.15 13.88
N GLN A 70 30.55 -16.61 12.69
CA GLN A 70 29.49 -15.62 12.56
C GLN A 70 28.14 -16.31 12.78
N VAL A 71 27.64 -16.19 14.00
CA VAL A 71 26.23 -16.41 14.32
C VAL A 71 25.47 -15.19 13.81
N GLN A 72 24.74 -15.36 12.71
CA GLN A 72 23.85 -14.33 12.21
C GLN A 72 22.64 -14.24 13.15
N GLN A 73 22.70 -13.28 14.08
CA GLN A 73 21.64 -13.02 15.04
C GLN A 73 20.44 -12.38 14.31
N PRO A 74 19.19 -12.80 14.60
CA PRO A 74 18.02 -12.13 14.07
C PRO A 74 17.98 -10.70 14.58
N VAL A 75 17.81 -9.74 13.68
CA VAL A 75 17.65 -8.34 14.06
C VAL A 75 16.38 -8.25 14.92
N PRO A 76 16.44 -7.76 16.17
CA PRO A 76 15.27 -7.72 17.03
C PRO A 76 14.21 -6.83 16.37
N VAL A 77 12.97 -7.32 16.33
CA VAL A 77 11.79 -6.65 15.72
C VAL A 77 11.69 -5.17 16.11
N LEU A 78 12.10 -4.82 17.33
CA LEU A 78 12.16 -3.45 17.82
C LEU A 78 13.13 -2.54 17.02
N LEU A 79 14.28 -3.06 16.58
CA LEU A 79 15.23 -2.30 15.76
C LEU A 79 14.68 -2.08 14.34
N GLN A 80 13.94 -3.05 13.79
CA GLN A 80 13.23 -2.90 12.51
C GLN A 80 12.16 -1.80 12.63
N ILE A 81 11.37 -1.81 13.72
CA ILE A 81 10.35 -0.81 14.00
C ILE A 81 10.97 0.59 14.14
N ILE A 82 12.08 0.71 14.87
CA ILE A 82 12.79 1.99 15.04
C ILE A 82 13.33 2.49 13.70
N VAL A 83 13.92 1.63 12.87
CA VAL A 83 14.41 2.00 11.53
C VAL A 83 13.26 2.44 10.62
N ASN A 84 12.12 1.74 10.63
CA ASN A 84 10.95 2.11 9.84
C ASN A 84 10.33 3.43 10.33
N PHE A 85 10.25 3.63 11.65
CA PHE A 85 9.77 4.88 12.25
C PHE A 85 10.70 6.06 11.93
N LEU A 86 12.02 5.87 11.98
CA LEU A 86 12.99 6.90 11.59
C LEU A 86 12.96 7.16 10.09
N LYS A 87 12.83 6.13 9.24
CA LYS A 87 12.60 6.31 7.79
C LYS A 87 11.31 7.10 7.53
N LEU A 88 10.27 6.93 8.35
CA LEU A 88 9.04 7.69 8.21
C LEU A 88 9.16 9.15 8.66
N LEU A 89 9.89 9.38 9.76
CA LEU A 89 10.16 10.73 10.27
C LEU A 89 11.14 11.51 9.41
N PHE A 90 12.01 10.82 8.66
CA PHE A 90 13.10 11.42 7.87
C PHE A 90 13.02 11.20 6.36
N SER A 91 12.02 10.47 5.84
CA SER A 91 11.72 10.46 4.39
C SER A 91 11.18 11.84 4.04
N PRO A 92 11.96 12.71 3.36
CA PRO A 92 11.57 14.10 3.14
C PRO A 92 10.29 14.23 2.29
N ASN A 93 9.88 13.13 1.64
CA ASN A 93 8.79 13.06 0.68
C ASN A 93 7.74 11.98 0.98
N GLY A 94 7.70 11.39 2.18
CA GLY A 94 6.62 10.46 2.56
C GLY A 94 6.55 9.13 1.80
N ASP A 95 7.68 8.60 1.31
CA ASP A 95 7.77 7.24 0.77
C ASP A 95 7.62 6.19 1.87
N ILE A 96 6.84 5.15 1.58
CA ILE A 96 6.51 4.06 2.49
C ILE A 96 6.73 2.74 1.76
N GLU A 97 7.53 1.86 2.34
CA GLU A 97 7.66 0.47 1.89
C GLU A 97 7.05 -0.44 2.95
N ILE A 98 6.25 -1.40 2.51
CA ILE A 98 5.68 -2.44 3.36
C ILE A 98 6.17 -3.80 2.89
N ALA A 99 6.26 -4.76 3.80
CA ALA A 99 6.58 -6.12 3.42
C ALA A 99 5.46 -6.66 2.52
N ASN A 100 5.84 -7.26 1.38
CA ASN A 100 4.89 -8.00 0.56
C ASN A 100 4.32 -9.14 1.44
N PRO A 101 2.99 -9.19 1.63
CA PRO A 101 2.35 -10.18 2.49
C PRO A 101 2.50 -11.62 2.00
N SER A 102 2.81 -11.81 0.71
CA SER A 102 2.95 -13.13 0.11
C SER A 102 4.37 -13.36 -0.39
N THR A 103 4.96 -14.48 0.00
CA THR A 103 6.13 -15.04 -0.69
C THR A 103 5.73 -15.85 -1.93
N GLU A 104 4.45 -16.13 -2.09
CA GLU A 104 3.87 -16.84 -3.22
C GLU A 104 3.16 -15.84 -4.13
N ILE A 105 3.71 -15.62 -5.33
CA ILE A 105 3.02 -14.87 -6.38
C ILE A 105 1.74 -15.66 -6.71
N PRO A 106 0.53 -15.09 -6.52
CA PRO A 106 -0.70 -15.78 -6.86
C PRO A 106 -0.63 -16.27 -8.31
N GLN A 107 -1.08 -17.49 -8.60
CA GLN A 107 -1.20 -17.92 -10.00
C GLN A 107 -2.26 -17.05 -10.68
N MET A 108 -1.81 -16.29 -11.68
CA MET A 108 -2.60 -15.31 -12.38
C MET A 108 -3.30 -16.00 -13.54
N ASP A 109 -4.52 -16.49 -13.30
CA ASP A 109 -5.30 -17.13 -14.36
C ASP A 109 -5.64 -16.14 -15.49
N ASP A 110 -5.73 -14.83 -15.19
CA ASP A 110 -5.90 -13.73 -16.15
C ASP A 110 -5.22 -12.44 -15.64
N MET A 111 -4.40 -11.80 -16.48
CA MET A 111 -3.72 -10.53 -16.21
C MET A 111 -4.26 -9.45 -17.16
N LEU A 112 -4.86 -8.40 -16.59
CA LEU A 112 -5.21 -7.21 -17.36
C LEU A 112 -3.97 -6.34 -17.62
N ALA A 113 -3.96 -5.63 -18.75
CA ALA A 113 -2.84 -4.78 -19.16
C ALA A 113 -2.62 -3.62 -18.18
N ASP A 114 -1.41 -3.12 -18.03
CA ASP A 114 -1.20 -1.89 -17.26
C ASP A 114 -1.55 -0.66 -18.07
N ASP A 115 -1.65 0.46 -17.37
CA ASP A 115 -1.68 1.78 -17.99
C ASP A 115 -0.38 2.05 -18.75
N THR A 116 -0.50 2.78 -19.84
CA THR A 116 0.61 3.13 -20.73
C THR A 116 0.76 4.64 -20.90
N GLU A 117 -0.20 5.43 -20.41
CA GLU A 117 -0.22 6.88 -20.58
C GLU A 117 -0.08 7.60 -19.24
N GLU A 118 0.69 8.69 -19.23
CA GLU A 118 0.78 9.56 -18.06
C GLU A 118 -0.31 10.64 -18.10
N GLU A 119 -1.04 10.74 -16.99
CA GLU A 119 -1.85 11.90 -16.67
C GLU A 119 -0.97 13.11 -16.39
N THR A 120 -1.48 14.27 -16.77
CA THR A 120 -0.76 15.53 -16.58
C THR A 120 -1.65 16.53 -15.87
N TYR A 121 -1.03 17.33 -15.01
CA TYR A 121 -1.65 18.45 -14.35
C TYR A 121 -0.78 19.67 -14.57
N VAL A 122 -1.37 20.72 -15.13
CA VAL A 122 -0.73 22.03 -15.24
C VAL A 122 -1.61 23.01 -14.49
N GLU A 123 -1.01 23.71 -13.53
CA GLU A 123 -1.74 24.67 -12.70
C GLU A 123 -2.36 25.77 -13.60
N GLY A 124 -3.66 26.02 -13.40
CA GLY A 124 -4.43 26.95 -14.22
C GLY A 124 -4.89 26.42 -15.58
N GLN A 125 -4.55 25.19 -15.96
CA GLN A 125 -5.10 24.56 -17.16
C GLN A 125 -6.62 24.33 -17.00
N THR A 126 -7.38 24.76 -18.00
CA THR A 126 -8.80 24.44 -18.13
C THR A 126 -8.95 23.07 -18.78
N TYR A 127 -9.79 22.22 -18.19
CA TYR A 127 -10.18 20.93 -18.75
C TYR A 127 -11.66 20.96 -19.13
N ASP A 128 -12.06 20.07 -20.04
CA ASP A 128 -13.46 19.92 -20.41
C ASP A 128 -14.24 19.41 -19.19
N PRO A 129 -15.15 20.22 -18.62
CA PRO A 129 -15.86 19.84 -17.41
C PRO A 129 -16.84 18.70 -17.71
N VAL A 130 -17.04 17.81 -16.73
CA VAL A 130 -18.14 16.84 -16.79
C VAL A 130 -19.44 17.55 -16.42
N ASP A 131 -20.46 17.47 -17.28
CA ASP A 131 -21.80 17.97 -16.95
C ASP A 131 -22.39 17.12 -15.80
N PRO A 132 -22.70 17.72 -14.63
CA PRO A 132 -23.28 17.01 -13.50
C PRO A 132 -24.62 16.31 -13.80
N SER A 133 -25.33 16.70 -14.85
CA SER A 133 -26.58 16.08 -15.30
C SER A 133 -26.37 14.73 -16.00
N GLU A 134 -25.16 14.47 -16.51
CA GLU A 134 -24.78 13.19 -17.10
C GLU A 134 -24.44 12.12 -16.04
N LEU A 135 -24.29 12.54 -14.77
CA LEU A 135 -24.02 11.64 -13.66
C LEU A 135 -25.32 11.15 -12.98
N PRO A 136 -25.37 9.90 -12.50
CA PRO A 136 -26.49 9.39 -11.72
C PRO A 136 -26.84 10.29 -10.53
N GLN A 137 -28.13 10.59 -10.33
CA GLN A 137 -28.58 11.42 -9.19
C GLN A 137 -28.65 10.65 -7.87
N GLU A 138 -28.96 9.35 -7.95
CA GLU A 138 -28.90 8.42 -6.81
C GLU A 138 -27.97 7.27 -7.19
N PRO A 139 -26.65 7.46 -7.01
CA PRO A 139 -25.73 6.36 -7.13
C PRO A 139 -26.06 5.31 -6.05
N PHE A 140 -26.15 4.04 -6.46
CA PHE A 140 -26.46 2.90 -5.60
C PHE A 140 -27.90 2.84 -5.04
N LYS A 141 -28.92 3.21 -5.83
CA LYS A 141 -30.31 2.87 -5.47
C LYS A 141 -30.41 1.37 -5.17
N PRO A 142 -31.09 0.94 -4.09
CA PRO A 142 -31.46 -0.45 -3.91
C PRO A 142 -32.23 -0.90 -5.15
N GLN A 143 -31.65 -1.79 -5.96
CA GLN A 143 -32.39 -2.36 -7.07
C GLN A 143 -33.59 -3.12 -6.48
N PRO A 144 -34.81 -2.97 -7.03
CA PRO A 144 -35.89 -3.88 -6.70
C PRO A 144 -35.38 -5.30 -6.94
N GLN A 145 -35.53 -6.18 -5.94
CA GLN A 145 -35.14 -7.59 -6.07
C GLN A 145 -35.74 -8.13 -7.37
N GLN A 146 -34.90 -8.40 -8.36
CA GLN A 146 -35.36 -9.12 -9.54
C GLN A 146 -35.70 -10.53 -9.07
N THR A 147 -36.99 -10.82 -8.99
CA THR A 147 -37.54 -12.16 -8.77
C THR A 147 -37.17 -13.05 -9.96
N VAL A 148 -35.93 -13.53 -9.98
CA VAL A 148 -35.55 -14.68 -10.80
C VAL A 148 -35.86 -15.92 -9.99
N PHE A 149 -37.12 -16.35 -10.02
CA PHE A 149 -37.46 -17.73 -9.70
C PHE A 149 -36.85 -18.62 -10.78
N GLN A 150 -35.68 -19.19 -10.50
CA GLN A 150 -35.26 -20.44 -11.13
C GLN A 150 -35.13 -21.51 -10.03
N PRO A 151 -35.92 -22.59 -10.07
CA PRO A 151 -35.76 -23.68 -9.12
C PRO A 151 -34.46 -24.43 -9.43
N GLN A 152 -33.44 -24.25 -8.57
CA GLN A 152 -32.28 -25.14 -8.57
C GLN A 152 -32.65 -26.51 -7.97
N PRO A 153 -32.12 -27.63 -8.50
CA PRO A 153 -32.31 -28.95 -7.90
C PRO A 153 -31.66 -29.02 -6.51
N GLN A 154 -32.41 -29.49 -5.53
CA GLN A 154 -31.96 -29.66 -4.15
C GLN A 154 -30.81 -30.67 -4.07
N GLN A 155 -29.63 -30.23 -3.66
CA GLN A 155 -28.59 -31.11 -3.13
C GLN A 155 -28.94 -31.51 -1.68
N PRO A 156 -28.66 -32.75 -1.23
CA PRO A 156 -29.00 -33.20 0.12
C PRO A 156 -28.24 -32.44 1.21
N ALA A 157 -28.95 -32.15 2.30
CA ALA A 157 -28.50 -31.40 3.46
C ALA A 157 -27.24 -31.99 4.11
N ALA A 158 -26.18 -31.17 4.22
CA ALA A 158 -25.10 -31.38 5.18
C ALA A 158 -25.48 -30.76 6.54
N GLN A 159 -25.24 -31.51 7.61
CA GLN A 159 -25.62 -31.20 8.98
C GLN A 159 -24.80 -30.03 9.58
N PRO A 160 -25.30 -29.33 10.62
CA PRO A 160 -24.64 -28.16 11.18
C PRO A 160 -23.44 -28.56 12.05
N GLN A 161 -22.24 -28.14 11.67
CA GLN A 161 -21.09 -28.15 12.59
C GLN A 161 -21.12 -26.89 13.45
N GLN A 162 -21.10 -27.10 14.77
CA GLN A 162 -21.00 -26.08 15.80
C GLN A 162 -19.68 -25.33 15.67
N GLN A 163 -19.73 -24.01 15.42
CA GLN A 163 -18.58 -23.14 15.53
C GLN A 163 -18.24 -22.94 17.00
N THR A 164 -17.16 -23.56 17.46
CA THR A 164 -16.48 -23.20 18.70
C THR A 164 -15.70 -21.90 18.48
N ALA A 165 -15.91 -20.94 19.39
CA ALA A 165 -15.19 -19.67 19.41
C ALA A 165 -13.67 -19.92 19.45
N GLN A 166 -12.95 -19.44 18.46
CA GLN A 166 -11.48 -19.48 18.44
C GLN A 166 -10.90 -18.32 19.28
N PRO A 167 -9.85 -18.55 20.08
CA PRO A 167 -9.22 -17.50 20.87
C PRO A 167 -8.51 -16.48 19.98
N GLN A 168 -8.68 -15.20 20.28
CA GLN A 168 -7.98 -14.09 19.63
C GLN A 168 -6.47 -14.25 19.80
N GLN A 169 -5.76 -14.41 18.67
CA GLN A 169 -4.29 -14.42 18.61
C GLN A 169 -3.72 -13.00 18.81
N PRO A 170 -2.53 -12.83 19.40
CA PRO A 170 -1.97 -11.50 19.67
C PRO A 170 -1.59 -10.75 18.39
N PHE A 171 -1.83 -9.45 18.39
CA PHE A 171 -1.49 -8.50 17.33
C PHE A 171 -0.02 -8.59 16.89
N GLN A 172 0.22 -8.76 15.58
CA GLN A 172 1.54 -8.56 14.95
C GLN A 172 1.44 -7.37 13.99
N GLN A 173 2.30 -6.37 14.20
CA GLN A 173 2.33 -5.13 13.44
C GLN A 173 2.81 -5.36 12.00
N GLY A 174 2.06 -4.86 11.02
CA GLY A 174 2.58 -4.54 9.68
C GLY A 174 2.55 -5.66 8.63
N GLN A 175 1.74 -6.70 8.78
CA GLN A 175 1.52 -7.68 7.71
C GLN A 175 0.14 -7.45 7.06
N PRO A 176 0.09 -7.09 5.77
CA PRO A 176 -1.13 -7.27 4.98
C PRO A 176 -1.49 -8.75 4.99
N ARG A 177 -2.78 -9.10 4.96
CA ARG A 177 -3.20 -10.50 4.92
C ARG A 177 -3.77 -10.83 3.54
N ALA A 178 -3.64 -12.11 3.18
CA ALA A 178 -4.34 -12.70 2.04
C ALA A 178 -5.87 -12.66 2.15
N ASP A 179 -6.43 -12.32 3.32
CA ASP A 179 -7.88 -12.18 3.57
C ASP A 179 -8.36 -10.72 3.66
N ALA A 180 -7.49 -9.73 3.41
CA ALA A 180 -7.91 -8.33 3.32
C ALA A 180 -8.72 -8.09 2.03
N GLY A 181 -9.80 -7.32 2.14
CA GLY A 181 -10.80 -7.09 1.08
C GLY A 181 -12.09 -7.90 1.27
N GLY A 182 -13.19 -7.43 0.68
CA GLY A 182 -14.50 -8.10 0.77
C GLY A 182 -15.71 -7.16 0.89
N ALA A 183 -16.84 -7.71 1.31
CA ALA A 183 -18.14 -7.03 1.24
C ALA A 183 -18.31 -5.82 2.19
N SER A 184 -17.41 -5.62 3.17
CA SER A 184 -17.53 -4.55 4.16
C SER A 184 -16.18 -3.94 4.49
N VAL A 185 -16.20 -2.67 4.87
CA VAL A 185 -14.99 -1.91 5.14
C VAL A 185 -14.29 -2.40 6.42
N PRO A 186 -12.95 -2.55 6.44
CA PRO A 186 -12.20 -2.78 7.67
C PRO A 186 -12.49 -1.72 8.74
N GLN A 187 -12.81 -2.16 9.96
CA GLN A 187 -13.32 -1.30 11.02
C GLN A 187 -12.32 -0.21 11.44
N ASP A 188 -11.03 -0.52 11.44
CA ASP A 188 -9.95 0.43 11.76
C ASP A 188 -9.84 1.53 10.71
N LEU A 189 -9.94 1.18 9.41
CA LEU A 189 -9.94 2.17 8.33
C LEU A 189 -11.20 3.04 8.37
N LYS A 190 -12.36 2.44 8.64
CA LYS A 190 -13.63 3.16 8.83
C LYS A 190 -13.53 4.13 9.99
N GLN A 191 -12.94 3.72 11.12
CA GLN A 191 -12.74 4.59 12.28
C GLN A 191 -11.85 5.79 11.95
N LYS A 192 -10.66 5.56 11.35
CA LYS A 192 -9.74 6.63 10.94
C LYS A 192 -10.37 7.62 9.97
N ALA A 193 -11.11 7.12 8.98
CA ALA A 193 -11.83 7.95 8.03
C ALA A 193 -12.89 8.84 8.72
N MET A 194 -13.69 8.25 9.62
CA MET A 194 -14.73 8.99 10.36
C MET A 194 -14.14 10.01 11.33
N ASP A 195 -13.05 9.69 12.02
CA ASP A 195 -12.36 10.62 12.92
C ASP A 195 -11.83 11.84 12.16
N TYR A 196 -11.21 11.61 11.00
CA TYR A 196 -10.75 12.69 10.14
C TYR A 196 -11.92 13.52 9.59
N PHE A 197 -12.97 12.84 9.09
CA PHE A 197 -14.16 13.46 8.53
C PHE A 197 -14.88 14.38 9.53
N ASN A 198 -14.98 13.95 10.78
CA ASN A 198 -15.64 14.70 11.86
C ASN A 198 -14.78 15.86 12.36
N SER A 199 -13.46 15.69 12.38
CA SER A 199 -12.53 16.72 12.86
C SER A 199 -12.25 17.83 11.83
N ASN A 200 -12.61 17.62 10.55
CA ASN A 200 -12.28 18.54 9.45
C ASN A 200 -13.50 19.03 8.63
N PRO A 201 -14.60 19.50 9.26
CA PRO A 201 -15.82 19.89 8.54
C PRO A 201 -15.60 21.07 7.56
N GLY A 202 -14.60 21.92 7.82
CA GLY A 202 -14.24 23.01 6.92
C GLY A 202 -13.60 22.56 5.60
N ARG A 203 -12.92 21.40 5.60
CA ARG A 203 -12.20 20.87 4.43
C ARG A 203 -13.04 19.92 3.59
N ILE A 204 -13.94 19.17 4.23
CA ILE A 204 -14.76 18.15 3.56
C ILE A 204 -16.16 18.70 3.33
N LYS A 205 -16.45 19.07 2.08
CA LYS A 205 -17.69 19.76 1.69
C LYS A 205 -18.84 18.79 1.41
N ASN A 206 -18.55 17.65 0.79
CA ASN A 206 -19.54 16.59 0.65
C ASN A 206 -19.64 15.83 1.98
N ARG A 207 -20.78 16.01 2.65
CA ARG A 207 -21.05 15.41 3.96
C ARG A 207 -21.87 14.12 3.90
N ARG A 208 -22.23 13.67 2.70
CA ARG A 208 -23.05 12.46 2.50
C ARG A 208 -22.17 11.25 2.21
N TYR A 209 -21.16 11.39 1.37
CA TYR A 209 -20.36 10.25 0.94
C TYR A 209 -18.90 10.36 1.37
N ILE A 210 -18.30 9.21 1.68
CA ILE A 210 -16.85 9.05 1.82
C ILE A 210 -16.37 7.83 1.02
N GLY A 211 -15.12 7.85 0.60
CA GLY A 211 -14.42 6.72 0.01
C GLY A 211 -13.38 6.14 0.96
N ILE A 212 -13.21 4.82 0.98
CA ILE A 212 -12.16 4.16 1.77
C ILE A 212 -11.48 3.10 0.90
N VAL A 213 -10.17 3.17 0.75
CA VAL A 213 -9.35 2.19 0.01
C VAL A 213 -8.47 1.42 0.98
N ASP A 214 -8.47 0.09 0.89
CA ASP A 214 -7.55 -0.78 1.61
C ASP A 214 -6.50 -1.35 0.66
N PHE A 215 -5.31 -0.75 0.63
CA PHE A 215 -4.22 -1.23 -0.21
C PHE A 215 -3.47 -2.44 0.39
N SER A 216 -3.86 -2.90 1.58
CA SER A 216 -3.36 -4.16 2.13
C SER A 216 -3.97 -5.38 1.42
N ALA A 217 -5.13 -5.20 0.79
CA ALA A 217 -5.84 -6.20 0.00
C ALA A 217 -5.27 -6.36 -1.41
N HIS A 218 -5.31 -7.58 -1.96
CA HIS A 218 -4.93 -7.89 -3.34
C HIS A 218 -5.85 -7.18 -4.36
N SER A 219 -5.34 -6.84 -5.54
CA SER A 219 -6.07 -6.06 -6.56
C SER A 219 -7.24 -6.77 -7.24
N SER A 220 -7.36 -8.08 -7.06
CA SER A 220 -8.52 -8.88 -7.50
C SER A 220 -9.66 -8.95 -6.48
N LYS A 221 -9.61 -8.10 -5.45
CA LYS A 221 -10.62 -8.02 -4.39
C LYS A 221 -11.28 -6.66 -4.40
N ASP A 222 -12.54 -6.64 -3.96
CA ASP A 222 -13.20 -5.42 -3.52
C ASP A 222 -12.38 -4.80 -2.39
N ARG A 223 -11.78 -3.65 -2.70
CA ARG A 223 -10.86 -2.96 -1.79
C ARG A 223 -11.00 -1.44 -1.83
N PHE A 224 -12.03 -0.95 -2.52
CA PHE A 224 -12.47 0.43 -2.46
C PHE A 224 -13.97 0.47 -2.15
N TRP A 225 -14.34 1.12 -1.06
CA TRP A 225 -15.72 1.27 -0.66
C TRP A 225 -16.16 2.72 -0.77
N ILE A 226 -17.34 2.94 -1.35
CA ILE A 226 -18.06 4.20 -1.30
C ILE A 226 -19.18 4.04 -0.28
N ILE A 227 -19.16 4.87 0.76
CA ILE A 227 -20.10 4.77 1.89
C ILE A 227 -21.06 5.95 1.84
N ASP A 228 -22.36 5.68 1.82
CA ASP A 228 -23.39 6.68 2.06
C ASP A 228 -23.61 6.82 3.57
N LEU A 229 -23.12 7.91 4.16
CA LEU A 229 -23.23 8.20 5.59
C LEU A 229 -24.67 8.51 6.04
N GLN A 230 -25.58 8.81 5.11
CA GLN A 230 -26.98 9.04 5.44
C GLN A 230 -27.73 7.71 5.62
N THR A 231 -27.41 6.68 4.83
CA THR A 231 -28.09 5.37 4.86
C THR A 231 -27.28 4.29 5.56
N GLY A 232 -25.97 4.47 5.69
CA GLY A 232 -25.02 3.45 6.16
C GLY A 232 -24.66 2.42 5.10
N ALA A 233 -25.12 2.56 3.84
CA ALA A 233 -24.82 1.63 2.77
C ALA A 233 -23.34 1.70 2.37
N GLU A 234 -22.74 0.53 2.16
CA GLU A 234 -21.36 0.37 1.67
C GLU A 234 -21.40 -0.28 0.29
N HIS A 235 -20.86 0.40 -0.72
CA HIS A 235 -20.71 -0.13 -2.07
C HIS A 235 -19.24 -0.45 -2.32
N ALA A 236 -18.92 -1.74 -2.39
CA ALA A 236 -17.57 -2.26 -2.55
C ALA A 236 -17.26 -2.46 -4.04
N ILE A 237 -16.09 -2.00 -4.49
CA ILE A 237 -15.61 -2.08 -5.88
C ILE A 237 -14.12 -2.41 -5.95
N HIS A 238 -13.68 -2.83 -7.13
CA HIS A 238 -12.26 -3.02 -7.44
C HIS A 238 -11.59 -1.67 -7.72
N VAL A 239 -10.30 -1.58 -7.34
CA VAL A 239 -9.47 -0.41 -7.64
C VAL A 239 -8.04 -0.82 -7.94
N ALA A 240 -7.45 -0.25 -8.99
CA ALA A 240 -6.03 -0.37 -9.29
C ALA A 240 -5.18 0.58 -8.45
N HIS A 241 -3.97 0.14 -8.18
CA HIS A 241 -2.84 0.90 -7.64
C HIS A 241 -1.82 1.22 -8.73
N GLY A 242 -0.84 2.06 -8.40
CA GLY A 242 0.24 2.43 -9.30
C GLY A 242 1.27 1.32 -9.55
N THR A 243 1.88 1.28 -10.73
CA THR A 243 2.99 0.35 -11.08
C THR A 243 4.18 0.47 -10.14
N GLY A 244 4.46 1.67 -9.63
CA GLY A 244 5.52 1.90 -8.65
C GLY A 244 5.18 1.38 -7.24
N SER A 245 3.93 0.96 -7.01
CA SER A 245 3.48 0.31 -5.78
C SER A 245 3.58 -1.21 -5.80
N ASP A 246 3.62 -1.80 -6.99
CA ASP A 246 3.64 -3.25 -7.21
C ASP A 246 4.65 -3.54 -8.33
N PRO A 247 5.96 -3.46 -8.07
CA PRO A 247 6.98 -3.60 -9.11
C PRO A 247 7.12 -5.02 -9.66
N ASP A 248 6.81 -6.03 -8.85
CA ASP A 248 6.76 -7.46 -9.21
C ASP A 248 5.48 -7.83 -9.98
N GLY A 249 4.46 -6.96 -9.95
CA GLY A 249 3.22 -7.15 -10.68
C GLY A 249 2.47 -8.35 -10.15
N ASP A 250 2.41 -8.53 -8.83
CA ASP A 250 1.76 -9.65 -8.17
C ASP A 250 0.37 -9.29 -7.61
N GLY A 251 -0.08 -8.04 -7.80
CA GLY A 251 -1.37 -7.51 -7.37
C GLY A 251 -1.41 -6.97 -5.94
N TYR A 252 -0.30 -7.03 -5.19
CA TYR A 252 -0.17 -6.42 -3.87
C TYR A 252 0.59 -5.09 -3.92
N ALA A 253 0.03 -4.05 -3.30
CA ALA A 253 0.73 -2.77 -3.15
C ALA A 253 1.76 -2.88 -2.02
N SER A 254 3.04 -3.04 -2.35
CA SER A 254 4.14 -3.13 -1.38
C SER A 254 4.91 -1.82 -1.19
N ARG A 255 4.68 -0.81 -2.04
CA ARG A 255 5.32 0.50 -1.95
C ARG A 255 4.33 1.64 -2.18
N PHE A 256 4.52 2.75 -1.48
CA PHE A 256 3.74 3.98 -1.64
C PHE A 256 4.67 5.17 -1.67
N SER A 257 4.31 6.20 -2.42
CA SER A 257 5.20 7.34 -2.61
C SER A 257 4.41 8.60 -2.91
N ASN A 258 4.87 9.72 -2.34
CA ASN A 258 4.39 11.06 -2.69
C ASN A 258 5.33 11.77 -3.67
N VAL A 259 6.37 11.09 -4.17
CA VAL A 259 7.39 11.68 -5.04
C VAL A 259 6.85 11.77 -6.48
N PRO A 260 7.02 12.91 -7.17
CA PRO A 260 6.71 13.01 -8.59
C PRO A 260 7.39 11.92 -9.42
N ASN A 261 6.69 11.40 -10.42
CA ASN A 261 7.17 10.34 -11.32
C ASN A 261 7.51 9.00 -10.64
N SER A 262 7.15 8.79 -9.37
CA SER A 262 7.37 7.51 -8.69
C SER A 262 6.47 6.38 -9.19
N LYS A 263 5.41 6.74 -9.93
CA LYS A 263 4.33 5.86 -10.42
C LYS A 263 3.64 5.03 -9.34
N ALA A 264 3.89 5.32 -8.06
CA ALA A 264 3.29 4.63 -6.93
C ALA A 264 2.07 5.38 -6.42
N SER A 265 1.07 4.66 -5.94
CA SER A 265 -0.02 5.27 -5.18
C SER A 265 0.51 5.86 -3.87
N SER A 266 -0.21 6.81 -3.28
CA SER A 266 0.11 7.38 -1.97
C SER A 266 -0.95 7.02 -0.92
N LEU A 267 -0.54 6.88 0.34
CA LEU A 267 -1.46 6.67 1.47
C LEU A 267 -1.91 7.99 2.08
N GLY A 268 -3.02 7.96 2.81
CA GLY A 268 -3.55 9.09 3.57
C GLY A 268 -4.90 9.59 3.06
N PHE A 269 -5.30 10.74 3.59
CA PHE A 269 -6.58 11.39 3.31
C PHE A 269 -6.50 12.28 2.06
N TYR A 270 -7.49 12.19 1.19
CA TYR A 270 -7.69 13.02 0.00
C TYR A 270 -9.02 13.77 0.12
N VAL A 271 -9.11 14.94 -0.50
CA VAL A 271 -10.40 15.54 -0.85
C VAL A 271 -10.58 15.51 -2.36
N THR A 272 -11.79 15.18 -2.80
CA THR A 272 -12.13 15.19 -4.21
C THR A 272 -12.27 16.61 -4.74
N GLY A 273 -11.72 16.84 -5.93
CA GLY A 273 -11.73 18.11 -6.63
C GLY A 273 -12.64 18.10 -7.84
N ASP A 274 -12.22 18.83 -8.86
CA ASP A 274 -12.98 19.03 -10.08
C ASP A 274 -13.13 17.75 -10.90
N LEU A 275 -14.31 17.63 -11.52
CA LEU A 275 -14.60 16.62 -12.53
C LEU A 275 -14.17 17.15 -13.90
N TYR A 276 -13.52 16.30 -14.68
CA TYR A 276 -13.11 16.64 -16.03
C TYR A 276 -13.11 15.43 -16.96
N THR A 277 -13.10 15.66 -18.25
CA THR A 277 -12.87 14.63 -19.26
C THR A 277 -11.43 14.75 -19.76
N GLY A 278 -10.64 13.69 -19.55
CA GLY A 278 -9.22 13.61 -19.87
C GLY A 278 -8.89 12.45 -20.79
N LYS A 279 -7.62 12.03 -20.78
CA LYS A 279 -7.14 10.90 -21.60
C LYS A 279 -7.79 9.58 -21.18
N HIS A 280 -7.98 9.40 -19.87
CA HIS A 280 -8.71 8.26 -19.32
C HIS A 280 -10.21 8.53 -19.15
N GLY A 281 -10.84 9.30 -20.04
CA GLY A 281 -12.29 9.55 -19.94
C GLY A 281 -12.69 10.44 -18.76
N LYS A 282 -13.85 10.17 -18.15
CA LYS A 282 -14.40 11.00 -17.07
C LYS A 282 -13.60 10.73 -15.79
N SER A 283 -12.96 11.79 -15.29
CA SER A 283 -12.00 11.73 -14.20
C SER A 283 -12.31 12.77 -13.12
N MET A 284 -11.80 12.54 -11.92
CA MET A 284 -11.91 13.43 -10.77
C MET A 284 -10.55 13.70 -10.17
N ARG A 285 -10.17 14.97 -10.04
CA ARG A 285 -8.91 15.36 -9.40
C ARG A 285 -8.92 15.01 -7.92
N LEU A 286 -7.77 14.57 -7.39
CA LEU A 286 -7.60 14.29 -5.97
C LEU A 286 -6.56 15.23 -5.36
N HIS A 287 -6.95 15.89 -4.26
CA HIS A 287 -6.06 16.76 -3.50
C HIS A 287 -5.61 16.05 -2.23
N GLY A 288 -4.30 15.98 -2.01
CA GLY A 288 -3.74 15.40 -0.79
C GLY A 288 -4.01 16.24 0.45
N LEU A 289 -4.43 15.60 1.53
CA LEU A 289 -4.67 16.22 2.82
C LEU A 289 -3.67 15.77 3.91
N SER A 290 -2.78 14.83 3.57
CA SER A 290 -1.76 14.24 4.43
C SER A 290 -0.36 14.51 3.86
N SER A 291 0.68 14.50 4.70
CA SER A 291 2.07 14.67 4.23
C SER A 291 2.50 13.57 3.25
N THR A 292 1.93 12.38 3.39
CA THR A 292 2.17 11.19 2.55
C THR A 292 1.50 11.25 1.18
N ASN A 293 0.61 12.22 0.93
CA ASN A 293 -0.06 12.39 -0.35
C ASN A 293 -0.19 13.86 -0.79
N SER A 294 0.50 14.79 -0.14
CA SER A 294 0.38 16.24 -0.38
C SER A 294 0.64 16.66 -1.82
N ASN A 295 1.39 15.88 -2.61
CA ASN A 295 1.68 16.16 -4.01
C ASN A 295 0.66 15.54 -4.97
N ALA A 296 -0.40 14.87 -4.48
CA ALA A 296 -1.37 14.14 -5.31
C ALA A 296 -1.87 14.94 -6.53
N LEU A 297 -2.32 16.19 -6.31
CA LEU A 297 -2.79 17.05 -7.41
C LEU A 297 -1.67 17.35 -8.41
N SER A 298 -0.50 17.80 -7.93
CA SER A 298 0.66 18.13 -8.78
C SER A 298 1.20 16.91 -9.54
N ARG A 299 0.96 15.71 -9.02
CA ARG A 299 1.28 14.42 -9.63
C ARG A 299 0.19 13.91 -10.57
N ALA A 300 -0.84 14.73 -10.82
CA ALA A 300 -2.00 14.37 -11.61
C ALA A 300 -2.72 13.10 -11.12
N VAL A 301 -2.70 12.82 -9.82
CA VAL A 301 -3.42 11.68 -9.23
C VAL A 301 -4.93 11.95 -9.30
N VAL A 302 -5.66 11.03 -9.91
CA VAL A 302 -7.11 11.14 -10.13
C VAL A 302 -7.84 9.85 -9.78
N LEU A 303 -9.16 9.94 -9.63
CA LEU A 303 -10.08 8.81 -9.74
C LEU A 303 -10.60 8.77 -11.19
N HIS A 304 -10.45 7.65 -11.89
CA HIS A 304 -10.83 7.52 -13.31
C HIS A 304 -11.25 6.09 -13.68
N ASP A 305 -11.90 5.94 -14.82
CA ASP A 305 -12.23 4.63 -15.38
C ASP A 305 -11.06 3.98 -16.10
N SER A 306 -11.16 2.66 -16.24
CA SER A 306 -10.14 1.87 -16.89
C SER A 306 -10.68 0.55 -17.44
N ASN A 307 -10.17 0.18 -18.61
CA ASN A 307 -10.36 -1.15 -19.21
C ASN A 307 -9.50 -2.23 -18.56
N TYR A 308 -8.51 -1.84 -17.75
CA TYR A 308 -7.65 -2.76 -17.00
C TYR A 308 -8.11 -3.02 -15.57
N VAL A 309 -9.34 -2.65 -15.23
CA VAL A 309 -10.00 -3.02 -13.98
C VAL A 309 -11.34 -3.67 -14.32
N SER A 310 -11.64 -4.78 -13.64
CA SER A 310 -12.88 -5.53 -13.80
C SER A 310 -13.40 -5.91 -12.42
N GLU A 311 -14.72 -5.91 -12.22
CA GLU A 311 -15.36 -6.33 -10.97
C GLU A 311 -15.38 -7.86 -10.77
N GLY A 312 -14.68 -8.61 -11.62
CA GLY A 312 -14.44 -10.03 -11.42
C GLY A 312 -13.22 -10.27 -10.53
N ASN A 313 -13.05 -11.51 -10.05
CA ASN A 313 -11.86 -11.94 -9.30
C ASN A 313 -10.60 -12.09 -10.21
N VAL A 314 -10.33 -11.10 -11.04
CA VAL A 314 -9.18 -11.00 -11.95
C VAL A 314 -8.24 -9.94 -11.39
N ARG A 315 -6.93 -10.15 -11.52
CA ARG A 315 -5.97 -9.13 -11.08
C ARG A 315 -6.13 -7.88 -11.94
N ALA A 316 -6.43 -6.75 -11.30
CA ALA A 316 -6.41 -5.46 -11.99
C ALA A 316 -5.01 -5.17 -12.53
N GLY A 317 -4.94 -4.50 -13.69
CA GLY A 317 -3.72 -3.83 -14.14
C GLY A 317 -3.34 -2.68 -13.20
N ARG A 318 -2.24 -2.00 -13.51
CA ARG A 318 -1.66 -0.96 -12.66
C ARG A 318 -1.68 0.40 -13.35
N SER A 319 -2.02 1.45 -12.61
CA SER A 319 -1.99 2.85 -13.06
C SER A 319 -0.59 3.46 -12.87
N PHE A 320 -0.44 4.79 -13.01
CA PHE A 320 0.74 5.53 -12.53
C PHE A 320 0.52 6.24 -11.17
N GLY A 321 -0.35 5.68 -10.33
CA GLY A 321 -0.61 6.14 -8.96
C GLY A 321 -2.05 6.58 -8.72
N CYS A 322 -2.83 6.73 -9.79
CA CYS A 322 -4.25 7.03 -9.78
C CYS A 322 -5.10 5.89 -9.18
N LEU A 323 -6.28 6.24 -8.68
CA LEU A 323 -7.33 5.29 -8.33
C LEU A 323 -8.11 4.95 -9.60
N ALA A 324 -7.72 3.88 -10.31
CA ALA A 324 -8.46 3.45 -11.50
C ALA A 324 -9.52 2.42 -11.09
N VAL A 325 -10.76 2.58 -11.56
CA VAL A 325 -11.89 1.68 -11.28
C VAL A 325 -12.46 1.13 -12.59
N ALA A 326 -13.31 0.10 -12.51
CA ALA A 326 -13.97 -0.44 -13.69
C ALA A 326 -14.91 0.60 -14.34
N ASN A 327 -15.04 0.57 -15.67
CA ASN A 327 -15.94 1.45 -16.43
C ASN A 327 -17.40 1.39 -15.95
N SER A 328 -17.84 0.24 -15.42
CA SER A 328 -19.20 0.08 -14.86
C SER A 328 -19.43 0.92 -13.60
N GLU A 329 -18.37 1.24 -12.86
CA GLU A 329 -18.45 1.87 -11.54
C GLU A 329 -18.20 3.38 -11.58
N ILE A 330 -17.46 3.89 -12.57
CA ILE A 330 -17.00 5.28 -12.60
C ILE A 330 -18.14 6.29 -12.47
N ALA A 331 -19.25 6.11 -13.18
CA ALA A 331 -20.35 7.07 -13.16
C ALA A 331 -20.95 7.20 -11.74
N ASN A 332 -21.12 6.07 -11.04
CA ASN A 332 -21.62 6.08 -9.66
C ASN A 332 -20.58 6.63 -8.68
N ALA A 333 -19.30 6.32 -8.88
CA ALA A 333 -18.21 6.83 -8.07
C ALA A 333 -18.08 8.36 -8.17
N LEU A 334 -18.08 8.90 -9.38
CA LEU A 334 -18.05 10.35 -9.63
C LEU A 334 -19.29 11.04 -9.07
N ALA A 335 -20.49 10.46 -9.27
CA ALA A 335 -21.73 10.99 -8.72
C ALA A 335 -21.73 11.08 -7.19
N SER A 336 -21.22 10.04 -6.52
CA SER A 336 -21.21 9.95 -5.06
C SER A 336 -20.16 10.89 -4.46
N LEU A 337 -18.96 10.89 -5.03
CA LEU A 337 -17.80 11.53 -4.44
C LEU A 337 -17.57 12.97 -4.93
N ARG A 338 -18.37 13.51 -5.86
CA ARG A 338 -18.23 14.91 -6.31
C ARG A 338 -18.45 15.92 -5.19
N GLY A 339 -17.91 17.12 -5.38
CA GLY A 339 -18.15 18.26 -4.49
C GLY A 339 -17.41 18.18 -3.16
N GLY A 340 -16.20 17.60 -3.13
CA GLY A 340 -15.33 17.64 -1.95
C GLY A 340 -15.60 16.56 -0.91
N ALA A 341 -15.76 15.31 -1.33
CA ALA A 341 -15.83 14.13 -0.48
C ALA A 341 -14.44 13.75 0.07
N LEU A 342 -14.44 13.11 1.23
CA LEU A 342 -13.23 12.50 1.77
C LEU A 342 -12.99 11.16 1.08
N ILE A 343 -11.75 10.89 0.68
CA ILE A 343 -11.28 9.52 0.39
C ILE A 343 -10.12 9.23 1.34
N TYR A 344 -10.14 8.09 2.02
CA TYR A 344 -9.02 7.61 2.81
C TYR A 344 -8.40 6.38 2.17
N ALA A 345 -7.13 6.46 1.75
CA ALA A 345 -6.38 5.30 1.29
C ALA A 345 -5.41 4.84 2.37
N GLY A 346 -5.65 3.66 2.93
CA GLY A 346 -4.91 3.14 4.07
C GLY A 346 -4.54 1.67 3.91
N LEU A 347 -4.06 1.09 5.00
CA LEU A 347 -3.73 -0.32 5.14
C LEU A 347 -4.46 -0.84 6.36
N SER A 348 -5.35 -1.82 6.20
CA SER A 348 -6.05 -2.38 7.36
C SER A 348 -5.07 -3.04 8.32
N ASN A 349 -5.38 -2.96 9.63
CA ASN A 349 -4.56 -3.45 10.73
C ASN A 349 -3.15 -2.83 10.79
N SER A 350 -3.02 -1.61 10.26
CA SER A 350 -1.79 -0.81 10.29
C SER A 350 -2.02 0.47 11.08
N GLU A 351 -0.95 1.14 11.52
CA GLU A 351 -1.03 2.49 12.09
C GLU A 351 -1.05 3.59 11.01
N PHE A 352 -0.98 3.20 9.73
CA PHE A 352 -1.11 4.09 8.57
C PHE A 352 -2.55 4.29 8.14
#